data_AF-A0A653BWU0-F1
#
_entry.id   AF-A0A653BWU0-F1
#
_cell.length_a   1.000
_cell.length_b   1.000
_cell.length_c   1.000
_cell.angle_alpha   90.00
_cell.angle_beta   90.00
_cell.angle_gamma   90.00
#
_symmetry.space_group_name_H-M   'P 1'
#
loop_
_entity.id
_entity.type
_entity.pdbx_description
1 polymer ?
#
loop_
_entity_poly.entity_id
_entity_poly.type
_entity_poly.pdbx_seq_one_letter_code
_entity_poly.pdbx_strand_id
1 'polypeptide(L)'
;MTEEAILRRKSQLFLNNLSPVKNTYEDFVRKKLKPGKFLTTKTGVLKVAGMLSLLFSEAFFVAQKRCEDTSSWYPYLLPISLGVALILQFVLYCIFSIGGAVRQPGFWIYLDITVVLLSSVCSLISSILTYADCASTSVLHKVPGITGMIGGIILLISCGAIFMMYRYNEEEQENEEEKPSNIANKRVVDSRKSIFA
;
A
#
# COMPACT_ATOMS: atom_id res chain seq x y z
N MET A 1 -18.75 23.56 -44.48
CA MET A 1 -18.43 22.15 -44.11
C MET A 1 -17.00 21.97 -43.59
N THR A 2 -15.99 22.64 -44.15
CA THR A 2 -14.58 22.51 -43.70
C THR A 2 -14.29 23.21 -42.37
N GLU A 3 -14.92 24.35 -42.07
CA GLU A 3 -14.70 25.09 -40.81
C GLU A 3 -15.24 24.36 -39.57
N GLU A 4 -16.38 23.69 -39.67
CA GLU A 4 -16.96 22.90 -38.56
C GLU A 4 -16.10 21.68 -38.20
N ALA A 5 -15.44 21.06 -39.19
CA ALA A 5 -14.52 19.96 -38.97
C ALA A 5 -13.24 20.42 -38.25
N ILE A 6 -12.75 21.63 -38.55
CA ILE A 6 -11.59 22.23 -37.89
C ILE A 6 -11.91 22.60 -36.44
N LEU A 7 -13.11 23.14 -36.18
CA LEU A 7 -13.59 23.47 -34.84
C LEU A 7 -13.78 22.22 -33.95
N ARG A 8 -14.33 21.12 -34.50
CA ARG A 8 -14.41 19.83 -33.79
C ARG A 8 -13.04 19.25 -33.45
N ARG A 9 -12.06 19.37 -34.36
CA ARG A 9 -10.70 18.88 -34.12
C ARG A 9 -9.99 19.69 -33.04
N LYS A 10 -10.20 21.02 -33.04
CA LYS A 10 -9.67 21.90 -31.99
C LYS A 10 -10.34 21.66 -30.64
N SER A 11 -11.65 21.43 -30.59
CA SER A 11 -12.34 21.13 -29.33
C SER A 11 -11.97 19.75 -28.78
N GLN A 12 -11.76 18.74 -29.62
CA GLN A 12 -11.23 17.44 -29.20
C GLN A 12 -9.78 17.54 -28.69
N LEU A 13 -8.93 18.33 -29.34
CA LEU A 13 -7.57 18.61 -28.84
C LEU A 13 -7.59 19.39 -27.52
N PHE A 14 -8.54 20.31 -27.35
CA PHE A 14 -8.71 21.07 -26.12
C PHE A 14 -9.24 20.20 -24.97
N LEU A 15 -10.18 19.29 -25.24
CA LEU A 15 -10.67 18.32 -24.27
C LEU A 15 -9.61 17.27 -23.90
N ASN A 16 -8.76 16.87 -24.85
CA ASN A 16 -7.61 16.01 -24.55
C ASN A 16 -6.49 16.76 -23.79
N ASN A 17 -6.36 18.09 -23.95
CA ASN A 17 -5.44 18.93 -23.18
C ASN A 17 -5.99 19.39 -21.82
N LEU A 18 -7.30 19.34 -21.60
CA LEU A 18 -7.95 19.55 -20.30
C LEU A 18 -8.04 18.26 -19.47
N SER A 19 -7.88 17.09 -20.08
CA SER A 19 -7.88 15.79 -19.40
C SER A 19 -6.54 15.00 -19.34
N PRO A 20 -5.33 15.59 -19.50
CA PRO A 20 -4.08 14.82 -19.44
C PRO A 20 -3.70 14.37 -18.02
N VAL A 21 -4.43 14.82 -16.99
CA VAL A 21 -4.07 14.72 -15.57
C VAL A 21 -4.01 13.29 -15.01
N LYS A 22 -4.67 12.30 -15.63
CA LYS A 22 -4.57 10.90 -15.17
C LYS A 22 -3.21 10.25 -15.44
N ASN A 23 -2.45 10.71 -16.44
CA ASN A 23 -1.17 10.09 -16.79
C ASN A 23 -0.07 10.44 -15.78
N THR A 24 -0.07 11.64 -15.20
CA THR A 24 0.97 12.10 -14.26
C THR A 24 0.92 11.34 -12.94
N TYR A 25 -0.30 11.05 -12.45
CA TYR A 25 -0.55 10.29 -11.22
C TYR A 25 -0.13 8.82 -11.34
N GLU A 26 -0.65 8.12 -12.35
CA GLU A 26 -0.31 6.71 -12.55
C GLU A 26 1.18 6.53 -12.80
N ASP A 27 1.84 7.46 -13.49
CA ASP A 27 3.28 7.39 -13.73
C ASP A 27 4.12 7.58 -12.45
N PHE A 28 3.66 8.36 -11.48
CA PHE A 28 4.33 8.50 -10.19
C PHE A 28 4.18 7.23 -9.33
N VAL A 29 2.97 6.69 -9.27
CA VAL A 29 2.71 5.41 -8.59
C VAL A 29 3.49 4.29 -9.27
N ARG A 30 3.50 4.22 -10.60
CA ARG A 30 4.32 3.28 -11.39
C ARG A 30 5.81 3.46 -11.12
N LYS A 31 6.31 4.69 -10.96
CA LYS A 31 7.73 4.94 -10.60
C LYS A 31 8.10 4.38 -9.23
N LYS A 32 7.20 4.44 -8.25
CA LYS A 32 7.40 3.85 -6.90
C LYS A 32 7.23 2.33 -6.88
N LEU A 33 6.36 1.80 -7.73
CA LEU A 33 6.10 0.37 -7.92
C LEU A 33 7.06 -0.31 -8.91
N LYS A 34 8.06 0.40 -9.44
CA LYS A 34 9.10 -0.21 -10.27
C LYS A 34 9.78 -1.35 -9.51
N PRO A 35 10.28 -2.38 -10.22
CA PRO A 35 10.95 -3.51 -9.62
C PRO A 35 12.02 -3.06 -8.61
N GLY A 36 11.99 -3.63 -7.41
CA GLY A 36 12.93 -3.36 -6.32
C GLY A 36 12.73 -2.04 -5.56
N LYS A 37 11.93 -1.08 -6.06
CA LYS A 37 11.73 0.21 -5.37
C LYS A 37 10.70 0.15 -4.25
N PHE A 38 9.75 -0.77 -4.33
CA PHE A 38 8.76 -0.99 -3.28
C PHE A 38 9.40 -1.35 -1.92
N LEU A 39 10.55 -2.02 -1.94
CA LEU A 39 11.32 -2.36 -0.74
C LEU A 39 11.80 -1.12 0.03
N THR A 40 12.07 -0.04 -0.69
CA THR A 40 12.62 1.20 -0.14
C THR A 40 11.53 2.17 0.33
N THR A 41 10.25 1.88 0.10
CA THR A 41 9.17 2.72 0.58
C THR A 41 8.88 2.43 2.06
N LYS A 42 8.43 3.45 2.79
CA LYS A 42 8.00 3.30 4.20
C LYS A 42 6.95 2.20 4.37
N THR A 43 6.09 2.03 3.36
CA THR A 43 5.06 0.99 3.30
C THR A 43 5.65 -0.42 3.18
N GLY A 44 6.64 -0.63 2.31
CA GLY A 44 7.32 -1.92 2.18
C GLY A 44 8.03 -2.32 3.47
N VAL A 45 8.72 -1.37 4.12
CA VAL A 45 9.41 -1.61 5.40
C VAL A 45 8.43 -1.97 6.52
N LEU A 46 7.33 -1.24 6.66
CA LEU A 46 6.29 -1.54 7.66
C LEU A 46 5.66 -2.93 7.44
N LYS A 47 5.43 -3.30 6.17
CA LYS A 47 4.89 -4.61 5.82
C LYS A 47 5.85 -5.74 6.21
N VAL A 48 7.13 -5.59 5.93
CA VAL A 48 8.17 -6.56 6.34
C VAL A 48 8.24 -6.66 7.86
N ALA A 49 8.24 -5.54 8.58
CA ALA A 49 8.24 -5.54 10.04
C ALA A 49 7.01 -6.26 10.62
N GLY A 50 5.83 -6.02 10.04
CA GLY A 50 4.59 -6.71 10.41
C GLY A 50 4.68 -8.23 10.17
N MET A 51 5.13 -8.64 8.98
CA MET A 51 5.34 -10.05 8.65
C MET A 51 6.34 -10.73 9.59
N LEU A 52 7.46 -10.08 9.93
CA LEU A 52 8.44 -10.63 10.88
C LEU A 52 7.84 -10.80 12.29
N SER A 53 7.01 -9.85 12.73
CA SER A 53 6.30 -9.96 14.01
C SER A 53 5.32 -11.12 14.04
N LEU A 54 4.55 -11.34 12.96
CA LEU A 54 3.64 -12.48 12.87
C LEU A 54 4.40 -13.81 12.83
N LEU A 55 5.50 -13.88 12.07
CA LEU A 55 6.34 -15.08 11.97
C LEU A 55 6.97 -15.44 13.32
N PHE A 56 7.44 -14.43 14.07
CA PHE A 56 7.93 -14.64 15.43
C PHE A 56 6.82 -15.17 16.35
N SER A 57 5.61 -14.59 16.28
CA SER A 57 4.47 -15.03 17.07
C SER A 57 4.07 -16.49 16.76
N GLU A 58 4.05 -16.87 15.48
CA GLU A 58 3.73 -18.23 15.05
C GLU A 58 4.80 -19.23 15.49
N ALA A 59 6.07 -18.93 15.24
CA ALA A 59 7.18 -19.79 15.64
C ALA A 59 7.21 -20.02 17.16
N PHE A 60 6.96 -18.96 17.93
CA PHE A 60 6.91 -19.04 19.39
C PHE A 60 5.71 -19.85 19.88
N PHE A 61 4.55 -19.73 19.22
CA PHE A 61 3.35 -20.51 19.56
C PHE A 61 3.57 -22.00 19.34
N VAL A 62 4.21 -22.37 18.23
CA VAL A 62 4.51 -23.78 17.90
C VAL A 62 5.59 -24.37 18.82
N ALA A 63 6.57 -23.56 19.21
CA ALA A 63 7.68 -24.01 20.06
C ALA A 63 7.29 -24.23 21.54
N GLN A 64 6.16 -23.68 21.98
CA GLN A 64 5.76 -23.74 23.38
C GLN A 64 4.77 -24.85 23.72
N LYS A 65 4.72 -25.21 25.00
CA LYS A 65 3.66 -26.08 25.54
C LYS A 65 2.31 -25.35 25.44
N ARG A 66 1.33 -26.03 24.86
CA ARG A 66 -0.06 -25.57 24.75
C ARG A 66 -0.72 -25.57 26.13
N CYS A 67 -1.73 -24.72 26.30
CA CYS A 67 -2.60 -24.75 27.47
C CYS A 67 -3.36 -26.09 27.50
N GLU A 68 -3.37 -26.78 28.65
CA GLU A 68 -3.84 -28.18 28.77
C GLU A 68 -5.38 -28.30 28.80
N ASP A 69 -6.11 -27.22 29.10
CA ASP A 69 -7.58 -27.18 29.21
C ASP A 69 -8.24 -26.25 28.16
N THR A 70 -7.77 -26.25 26.92
CA THR A 70 -8.36 -25.43 25.85
C THR A 70 -9.18 -26.26 24.87
N SER A 71 -10.09 -25.59 24.15
CA SER A 71 -10.96 -26.25 23.18
C SER A 71 -10.19 -26.86 22.00
N SER A 72 -10.76 -27.86 21.33
CA SER A 72 -10.10 -28.59 20.24
C SER A 72 -9.67 -27.73 19.04
N TRP A 73 -10.26 -26.53 18.88
CA TRP A 73 -9.90 -25.57 17.84
C TRP A 73 -8.68 -24.70 18.18
N TYR A 74 -8.35 -24.53 19.47
CA TYR A 74 -7.24 -23.71 19.96
C TYR A 74 -5.90 -23.97 19.25
N PRO A 75 -5.42 -25.23 19.14
CA PRO A 75 -4.12 -25.50 18.53
C PRO A 75 -4.06 -25.23 17.04
N TYR A 76 -5.21 -25.04 16.38
CA TYR A 76 -5.29 -24.85 14.94
C TYR A 76 -5.60 -23.40 14.57
N LEU A 77 -6.43 -22.70 15.36
CA LEU A 77 -6.93 -21.37 15.01
C LEU A 77 -5.81 -20.37 14.77
N LEU A 78 -4.91 -20.19 15.73
CA LEU A 78 -3.84 -19.20 15.66
C LEU A 78 -2.75 -19.52 14.61
N PRO A 79 -2.18 -20.74 14.54
CA PRO A 79 -1.16 -21.02 13.53
C PRO A 79 -1.73 -21.03 12.11
N ILE A 80 -2.95 -21.53 11.89
CA ILE A 80 -3.56 -21.50 10.55
C ILE A 80 -3.90 -20.06 10.16
N SER A 81 -4.47 -19.25 11.06
CA SER A 81 -4.82 -17.85 10.73
C SER A 81 -3.58 -17.02 10.40
N LEU A 82 -2.53 -17.11 11.24
CA LEU A 82 -1.27 -16.40 11.04
C LEU A 82 -0.52 -16.90 9.81
N GLY A 83 -0.45 -18.21 9.60
CA GLY A 83 0.20 -18.81 8.44
C GLY A 83 -0.46 -18.38 7.12
N VAL A 84 -1.80 -18.39 7.05
CA VAL A 84 -2.54 -17.91 5.88
C VAL A 84 -2.30 -16.42 5.65
N ALA A 85 -2.33 -15.61 6.71
CA ALA A 85 -2.06 -14.17 6.62
C ALA A 85 -0.63 -13.90 6.09
N LEU A 86 0.36 -14.61 6.60
CA LEU A 86 1.77 -14.51 6.18
C LEU A 86 1.94 -14.89 4.70
N ILE A 87 1.38 -16.02 4.28
CA ILE A 87 1.48 -16.47 2.89
C ILE A 87 0.87 -15.44 1.94
N LEU A 88 -0.34 -14.94 2.25
CA LEU A 88 -1.02 -13.94 1.42
C LEU A 88 -0.21 -12.64 1.33
N GLN A 89 0.30 -12.15 2.46
CA GLN A 89 1.12 -10.93 2.49
C GLN A 89 2.45 -11.10 1.77
N PHE A 90 3.09 -12.26 1.91
CA PHE A 90 4.35 -12.58 1.24
C PHE A 90 4.16 -12.63 -0.28
N VAL A 91 3.11 -13.29 -0.76
CA VAL A 91 2.78 -13.34 -2.19
C VAL A 91 2.56 -11.94 -2.75
N LEU A 92 1.77 -11.11 -2.06
CA LEU A 92 1.53 -9.73 -2.48
C LEU A 92 2.83 -8.92 -2.48
N TYR A 93 3.62 -9.05 -1.43
CA TYR A 93 4.93 -8.40 -1.34
C TYR A 93 5.86 -8.79 -2.49
N CYS A 94 5.91 -10.06 -2.89
CA CYS A 94 6.67 -10.51 -4.04
C CYS A 94 6.17 -9.87 -5.34
N ILE A 95 4.86 -9.80 -5.54
CA ILE A 95 4.23 -9.19 -6.73
C ILE A 95 4.60 -7.70 -6.83
N PHE A 96 4.54 -6.97 -5.72
CA PHE A 96 4.97 -5.58 -5.66
C PHE A 96 6.49 -5.43 -5.87
N SER A 97 7.30 -6.34 -5.34
CA SER A 97 8.76 -6.29 -5.45
C SER A 97 9.28 -6.55 -6.86
N ILE A 98 8.64 -7.47 -7.60
CA ILE A 98 8.99 -7.79 -8.99
C ILE A 98 8.45 -6.72 -9.96
N GLY A 99 7.59 -5.80 -9.49
CA GLY A 99 6.97 -4.77 -10.31
C GLY A 99 5.76 -5.28 -11.11
N GLY A 100 5.15 -6.40 -10.71
CA GLY A 100 3.90 -6.89 -11.30
C GLY A 100 2.75 -5.87 -11.17
N ALA A 101 2.82 -5.03 -10.14
CA ALA A 101 1.86 -3.95 -9.89
C ALA A 101 2.00 -2.75 -10.84
N VAL A 102 3.07 -2.64 -11.65
CA VAL A 102 3.28 -1.49 -12.55
C VAL A 102 2.23 -1.43 -13.66
N ARG A 103 1.74 -2.58 -14.15
CA ARG A 103 0.80 -2.63 -15.28
C ARG A 103 -0.60 -2.12 -14.91
N GLN A 104 -1.03 -2.36 -13.68
CA GLN A 104 -2.36 -1.97 -13.16
C GLN A 104 -2.26 -1.58 -11.67
N PRO A 105 -1.68 -0.41 -11.35
CA PRO A 105 -1.35 -0.03 -9.97
C PRO A 105 -2.57 0.03 -9.06
N GLY A 106 -3.69 0.58 -9.53
CA GLY A 106 -4.92 0.71 -8.74
C GLY A 106 -5.46 -0.64 -8.27
N PHE A 107 -5.65 -1.60 -9.19
CA PHE A 107 -6.16 -2.93 -8.85
C PHE A 107 -5.29 -3.63 -7.78
N TRP A 108 -3.97 -3.63 -7.97
CA TRP A 108 -3.06 -4.27 -7.03
C TRP A 108 -3.03 -3.59 -5.66
N ILE A 109 -3.07 -2.25 -5.62
CA ILE A 109 -3.11 -1.50 -4.37
C ILE A 109 -4.41 -1.74 -3.61
N TYR A 110 -5.57 -1.70 -4.28
CA TYR A 110 -6.85 -2.01 -3.63
C TYR A 110 -6.89 -3.44 -3.12
N LEU A 111 -6.42 -4.40 -3.92
CA LEU A 111 -6.32 -5.79 -3.50
C LEU A 111 -5.41 -5.93 -2.28
N ASP A 112 -4.26 -5.24 -2.25
CA ASP A 112 -3.36 -5.25 -1.10
C ASP A 112 -4.02 -4.69 0.16
N ILE A 113 -4.68 -3.54 0.05
CA ILE A 113 -5.41 -2.91 1.15
C ILE A 113 -6.47 -3.88 1.69
N THR A 114 -7.28 -4.48 0.82
CA THR A 114 -8.33 -5.42 1.23
C THR A 114 -7.75 -6.65 1.92
N VAL A 115 -6.72 -7.27 1.34
CA VAL A 115 -6.11 -8.50 1.90
C VAL A 115 -5.39 -8.20 3.21
N VAL A 116 -4.63 -7.11 3.31
CA VAL A 116 -3.93 -6.73 4.55
C VAL A 116 -4.95 -6.37 5.64
N LEU A 117 -6.02 -5.65 5.32
CA LEU A 117 -7.06 -5.30 6.29
C LEU A 117 -7.77 -6.55 6.83
N LEU A 118 -8.26 -7.44 5.95
CA LEU A 118 -8.92 -8.67 6.42
C LEU A 118 -7.95 -9.56 7.21
N SER A 119 -6.75 -9.78 6.70
CA SER A 119 -5.77 -10.66 7.36
C SER A 119 -5.34 -10.12 8.72
N SER A 120 -5.15 -8.81 8.87
CA SER A 120 -4.80 -8.18 10.15
C SER A 120 -5.92 -8.24 11.18
N VAL A 121 -7.18 -8.00 10.77
CA VAL A 121 -8.35 -8.15 11.65
C VAL A 121 -8.52 -9.60 12.10
N CYS A 122 -8.42 -10.57 11.18
CA CYS A 122 -8.48 -11.99 11.53
C CYS A 122 -7.33 -12.41 12.47
N SER A 123 -6.12 -11.89 12.25
CA SER A 123 -4.95 -12.15 13.10
C SER A 123 -5.15 -11.56 14.50
N LEU A 124 -5.73 -10.37 14.61
CA LEU A 124 -6.06 -9.74 15.89
C LEU A 124 -7.10 -10.55 16.66
N ILE A 125 -8.22 -10.91 16.01
CA ILE A 125 -9.29 -11.69 16.65
C ILE A 125 -8.75 -13.03 17.14
N SER A 126 -8.01 -13.76 16.29
CA SER A 126 -7.43 -15.04 16.68
C SER A 126 -6.42 -14.91 17.82
N SER A 127 -5.60 -13.85 17.83
CA SER A 127 -4.66 -13.57 18.93
C SER A 127 -5.39 -13.23 20.24
N ILE A 128 -6.47 -12.45 20.20
CA ILE A 128 -7.28 -12.10 21.38
C ILE A 128 -7.98 -13.34 21.93
N LEU A 129 -8.61 -14.15 21.08
CA LEU A 129 -9.28 -15.38 21.51
C LEU A 129 -8.28 -16.35 22.15
N THR A 130 -7.10 -16.53 21.53
CA THR A 130 -6.04 -17.40 22.06
C THR A 130 -5.50 -16.89 23.39
N TYR A 131 -5.37 -15.57 23.54
CA TYR A 131 -4.94 -14.95 24.80
C TYR A 131 -6.00 -15.10 25.89
N ALA A 132 -7.26 -14.84 25.57
CA ALA A 132 -8.38 -14.94 26.51
C ALA A 132 -8.56 -16.38 27.03
N ASP A 133 -8.44 -17.38 26.16
CA ASP A 133 -8.61 -18.79 26.53
C ASP A 133 -7.50 -19.28 27.47
N CYS A 134 -6.30 -18.69 27.41
CA CYS A 134 -5.20 -19.00 28.33
C CYS A 134 -5.07 -18.03 29.51
N ALA A 135 -5.92 -17.00 29.61
CA ALA A 135 -5.80 -15.94 30.63
C ALA A 135 -5.97 -16.45 32.07
N SER A 136 -6.69 -17.55 32.26
CA SER A 136 -6.92 -18.19 33.55
C SER A 136 -5.80 -19.17 33.96
N THR A 137 -4.81 -19.40 33.10
CA THR A 137 -3.76 -20.39 33.32
C THR A 137 -2.46 -19.76 33.81
N SER A 138 -1.70 -20.50 34.65
CA SER A 138 -0.38 -20.07 35.15
C SER A 138 0.69 -19.93 34.07
N VAL A 139 0.37 -20.33 32.83
CA VAL A 139 1.23 -20.27 31.65
C VAL A 139 0.96 -19.05 30.75
N LEU A 140 0.07 -18.12 31.15
CA LEU A 140 -0.27 -16.92 30.39
C LEU A 140 0.93 -16.11 29.90
N HIS A 141 1.95 -15.91 30.75
CA HIS A 141 3.17 -15.16 30.40
C HIS A 141 3.99 -15.80 29.27
N LYS A 142 3.72 -17.07 28.96
CA LYS A 142 4.40 -17.78 27.88
C LYS A 142 3.65 -17.60 26.56
N VAL A 143 2.33 -17.38 26.55
CA VAL A 143 1.53 -17.33 25.33
C VAL A 143 1.85 -16.09 24.48
N PRO A 144 2.20 -16.24 23.18
CA PRO A 144 2.53 -15.13 22.27
C PRO A 144 1.32 -14.25 21.84
N GLY A 145 0.23 -14.23 22.60
CA GLY A 145 -0.96 -13.45 22.23
C GLY A 145 -0.65 -11.97 22.02
N ILE A 146 0.21 -11.39 22.86
CA ILE A 146 0.61 -9.98 22.78
C ILE A 146 1.44 -9.69 21.53
N THR A 147 2.38 -10.58 21.18
CA THR A 147 3.20 -10.41 19.98
C THR A 147 2.40 -10.56 18.69
N GLY A 148 1.40 -11.45 18.68
CA GLY A 148 0.44 -11.56 17.58
C GLY A 148 -0.41 -10.30 17.40
N MET A 149 -0.88 -9.72 18.52
CA MET A 149 -1.60 -8.44 18.51
C MET A 149 -0.75 -7.29 17.97
N ILE A 150 0.50 -7.17 18.41
CA ILE A 150 1.45 -6.15 17.93
C ILE A 150 1.66 -6.29 16.41
N GLY A 151 1.87 -7.50 15.91
CA GLY A 151 2.04 -7.75 14.48
C GLY A 151 0.80 -7.33 13.67
N GLY A 152 -0.40 -7.66 14.16
CA GLY A 152 -1.67 -7.23 13.54
C GLY A 152 -1.82 -5.71 13.48
N ILE A 153 -1.45 -5.00 14.54
CA ILE A 153 -1.50 -3.52 14.57
C ILE A 153 -0.49 -2.91 13.59
N ILE A 154 0.74 -3.42 13.54
CA ILE A 154 1.76 -2.93 12.59
C ILE A 154 1.26 -3.07 11.15
N LEU A 155 0.58 -4.18 10.85
CA LEU A 155 0.00 -4.42 9.52
C LEU A 155 -1.18 -3.49 9.21
N LEU A 156 -2.03 -3.16 10.19
CA LEU A 156 -3.06 -2.13 10.02
C LEU A 156 -2.45 -0.76 9.72
N ILE A 157 -1.37 -0.39 10.43
CA ILE A 157 -0.63 0.85 10.17
C ILE A 157 -0.02 0.82 8.77
N SER A 158 0.53 -0.32 8.34
CA SER A 158 1.03 -0.52 6.97
C SER A 158 -0.07 -0.35 5.92
N CYS A 159 -1.27 -0.87 6.18
CA CYS A 159 -2.44 -0.70 5.33
C CYS A 159 -2.83 0.78 5.21
N GLY A 160 -2.90 1.48 6.34
CA GLY A 160 -3.12 2.92 6.39
C GLY A 160 -2.06 3.68 5.60
N ALA A 161 -0.78 3.33 5.74
CA ALA A 161 0.32 3.98 5.03
C ALA A 161 0.23 3.78 3.49
N ILE A 162 -0.17 2.59 3.02
CA ILE A 162 -0.41 2.34 1.58
C ILE A 162 -1.62 3.15 1.10
N PHE A 163 -2.70 3.19 1.88
CA PHE A 163 -3.87 3.98 1.55
C PHE A 163 -3.54 5.48 1.46
N MET A 164 -2.80 6.02 2.42
CA MET A 164 -2.34 7.42 2.38
C MET A 164 -1.42 7.66 1.18
N MET A 165 -0.48 6.76 0.90
CA MET A 165 0.40 6.85 -0.28
C MET A 165 -0.40 6.87 -1.59
N TYR A 166 -1.52 6.16 -1.64
CA TYR A 166 -2.39 6.14 -2.81
C TYR A 166 -3.24 7.41 -2.90
N ARG A 167 -3.89 7.81 -1.79
CA ARG A 167 -4.91 8.88 -1.75
C ARG A 167 -4.37 10.30 -1.54
N TYR A 168 -3.41 10.53 -0.64
CA TYR A 168 -2.90 11.90 -0.39
C TYR A 168 -2.05 12.44 -1.56
N ASN A 169 -1.51 11.56 -2.41
CA ASN A 169 -0.93 12.00 -3.68
C ASN A 169 -1.99 12.38 -4.72
N GLU A 170 -3.27 12.04 -4.52
CA GLU A 170 -4.37 12.58 -5.35
C GLU A 170 -4.61 14.07 -5.00
N GLU A 171 -4.60 14.43 -3.72
CA GLU A 171 -4.89 15.79 -3.24
C GLU A 171 -3.72 16.79 -3.42
N GLU A 172 -2.45 16.37 -3.25
CA GLU A 172 -1.30 17.26 -3.52
C GLU A 172 -1.15 17.59 -5.01
N GLN A 173 -1.53 16.67 -5.91
CA GLN A 173 -1.48 16.92 -7.36
C GLN A 173 -2.61 17.82 -7.84
N GLU A 174 -3.83 17.69 -7.30
CA GLU A 174 -4.91 18.65 -7.56
C GLU A 174 -4.51 20.08 -7.13
N ASN A 175 -3.81 20.22 -6.00
CA ASN A 175 -3.34 21.53 -5.51
C ASN A 175 -2.11 22.08 -6.26
N GLU A 176 -1.24 21.25 -6.83
CA GLU A 176 -0.12 21.71 -7.65
C GLU A 176 -0.53 22.07 -9.08
N GLU A 177 -1.55 21.43 -9.64
CA GLU A 177 -2.11 21.78 -10.95
C GLU A 177 -2.97 23.06 -10.93
N GLU A 178 -3.51 23.45 -9.77
CA GLU A 178 -4.20 24.73 -9.58
C GLU A 178 -3.27 25.94 -9.44
N LYS A 179 -1.94 25.75 -9.31
CA LYS A 179 -1.02 26.88 -9.43
C LYS A 179 -0.87 27.23 -10.91
N PRO A 180 -1.37 28.39 -11.39
CA PRO A 180 -1.03 28.84 -12.73
C PRO A 180 0.48 28.96 -12.80
N SER A 181 1.08 28.06 -13.56
CA SER A 181 2.51 28.03 -13.80
C SER A 181 2.98 29.44 -14.17
N ASN A 182 3.96 29.96 -13.43
CA ASN A 182 4.65 31.23 -13.70
C ASN A 182 5.51 31.11 -14.97
N ILE A 183 4.91 30.75 -16.11
CA ILE A 183 5.54 30.74 -17.44
C ILE A 183 5.33 32.11 -18.13
N ALA A 184 5.27 33.19 -17.35
CA ALA A 184 5.30 34.57 -17.85
C ALA A 184 6.61 35.30 -17.53
N ASN A 185 7.59 34.63 -16.86
CA ASN A 185 8.81 35.30 -16.41
C ASN A 185 10.12 34.78 -17.01
N LYS A 186 10.06 34.12 -18.18
CA LYS A 186 11.24 33.96 -19.04
C LYS A 186 11.28 35.06 -20.10
N ARG A 187 11.36 36.31 -19.64
CA ARG A 187 11.95 37.40 -20.43
C ARG A 187 13.43 37.05 -20.60
N VAL A 188 13.76 36.29 -21.63
CA VAL A 188 15.09 36.40 -22.22
C VAL A 188 15.07 37.72 -22.98
N VAL A 189 15.58 38.72 -22.30
CA VAL A 189 16.13 39.93 -22.89
C VAL A 189 17.19 39.46 -23.88
N ASP A 190 16.90 39.55 -25.18
CA ASP A 190 17.97 39.80 -26.14
C ASP A 190 17.55 40.96 -27.06
N SER A 191 18.21 42.07 -26.76
CA SER A 191 18.23 43.30 -27.52
C SER A 191 19.35 43.20 -28.56
N ARG A 192 19.07 43.66 -29.79
CA ARG A 192 19.96 43.83 -30.96
C ARG A 192 19.95 42.61 -31.91
N LYS A 193 19.73 42.76 -33.22
CA LYS A 193 20.10 43.83 -34.15
C LYS A 193 19.20 43.79 -35.39
N SER A 194 18.87 44.97 -35.89
CA SER A 194 18.47 45.23 -37.27
C SER A 194 19.62 44.89 -38.23
N ILE A 195 19.26 44.64 -39.51
CA ILE A 195 19.94 44.97 -40.80
C ILE A 195 19.89 43.79 -41.80
N PHE A 196 19.01 43.97 -42.81
CA PHE A 196 18.98 43.49 -44.23
C PHE A 196 18.94 41.96 -44.49
N ALA A 197 18.25 41.43 -45.49
CA ALA A 197 17.76 41.94 -46.78
C ALA A 197 16.45 41.25 -47.20
#